data_AF-A0A2G5XQE0-F1
#
_entry.id   AF-A0A2G5XQE0-F1
#
_cell.length_a   1.000
_cell.length_b   1.000
_cell.length_c   1.000
_cell.angle_alpha   90.00
_cell.angle_beta   90.00
_cell.angle_gamma   90.00
#
_symmetry.space_group_name_H-M   'P 1'
#
loop_
_entity.id
_entity.type
_entity.pdbx_description
1 polymer ?
#
loop_
_entity_poly.entity_id
_entity_poly.type
_entity_poly.pdbx_seq_one_letter_code
_entity_poly.pdbx_strand_id
1 'polypeptide(L)'
;MQITPINEELLTKSQEAEELIAPHVKKVEEIAFFNQRKVLQAFKKNQVSDFHLSGSTGYGYDDSGRDVLEQVYSDVFGSEDCLVRNQIISGTHAITISLFGILRPGDELLYITGKPYDTLESIISGNGKDTGSLEDFQISYQHIDLNEDGSVDYEKAKETISEKTKIVAIQRSKGYSSNPSFRIHEIEAIIKEIRKMKEDVVVFVDNCYGEFVEMKEPVEVGADLMAGSLIKNPGGGLARTGGYIAGRKDLVEKCAYRMTSPGLGAEAGASLDTLLEMYQGFFLAPHVVSQAVKGALFTSAFFASFGMDTTPHYSELRTDLIQSVNFLNAEQMIAFCQMIQQNSPINAQYAPEPSYMPGYADDVIMAAGTFIQGSSIELTADGPIRPPYTAYIQGGLTYEHVKSAILDSMEQLLEKKLV
;
A
#
# COMPACT_ATOMS: atom_id res chain seq x y z
N MET A 1 33.42 -0.86 17.18
CA MET A 1 31.97 -0.67 17.44
C MET A 1 31.59 -1.66 18.54
N GLN A 2 31.14 -1.18 19.69
CA GLN A 2 30.52 -2.06 20.70
C GLN A 2 29.01 -2.06 20.40
N ILE A 3 28.43 -3.26 20.32
CA ILE A 3 26.98 -3.42 20.20
C ILE A 3 26.43 -3.31 21.62
N THR A 4 25.53 -2.35 21.86
CA THR A 4 24.84 -2.23 23.14
C THR A 4 23.99 -3.49 23.35
N PRO A 5 24.14 -4.20 24.48
CA PRO A 5 23.30 -5.35 24.76
C PRO A 5 21.87 -4.88 25.08
N ILE A 6 20.89 -5.60 24.53
CA ILE A 6 19.48 -5.40 24.87
C ILE A 6 19.24 -5.93 26.29
N ASN A 7 18.43 -5.21 27.08
CA ASN A 7 17.96 -5.66 28.40
C ASN A 7 17.43 -7.12 28.39
N GLU A 8 17.85 -7.93 29.36
CA GLU A 8 17.49 -9.36 29.45
C GLU A 8 15.98 -9.62 29.58
N GLU A 9 15.24 -8.73 30.25
CA GLU A 9 13.79 -8.82 30.38
C GLU A 9 13.10 -8.61 29.02
N LEU A 10 13.57 -7.61 28.26
CA LEU A 10 13.07 -7.35 26.91
C LEU A 10 13.37 -8.51 25.96
N LEU A 11 14.57 -9.08 26.07
CA LEU A 11 14.94 -10.25 25.27
C LEU A 11 14.06 -11.46 25.60
N THR A 12 13.73 -11.67 26.87
CA THR A 12 12.82 -12.75 27.31
C THR A 12 11.42 -12.54 26.72
N LYS A 13 10.84 -11.35 26.88
CA LYS A 13 9.53 -11.01 26.28
C LYS A 13 9.55 -11.09 24.75
N SER A 14 10.67 -10.76 24.11
CA SER A 14 10.86 -10.91 22.67
C SER A 14 10.75 -12.36 22.23
N GLN A 15 11.40 -13.28 22.96
CA GLN A 15 11.33 -14.72 22.69
C GLN A 15 9.92 -15.26 22.89
N GLU A 16 9.24 -14.87 23.98
CA GLU A 16 7.84 -15.23 24.23
C GLU A 16 6.92 -14.74 23.10
N ALA A 17 7.11 -13.51 22.62
CA ALA A 17 6.35 -12.96 21.49
C ALA A 17 6.62 -13.74 20.20
N GLU A 18 7.87 -14.13 19.92
CA GLU A 18 8.24 -14.94 18.75
C GLU A 18 7.61 -16.35 18.81
N GLU A 19 7.65 -17.00 19.98
CA GLU A 19 7.00 -18.31 20.18
C GLU A 19 5.49 -18.22 19.97
N LEU A 20 4.87 -17.15 20.46
CA LEU A 20 3.44 -16.89 20.32
C LEU A 20 3.02 -16.71 18.85
N ILE A 21 3.80 -15.97 18.06
CA ILE A 21 3.47 -15.70 16.64
C ILE A 21 3.99 -16.78 15.68
N ALA A 22 4.77 -17.75 16.13
CA ALA A 22 5.39 -18.76 15.26
C ALA A 22 4.41 -19.46 14.29
N PRO A 23 3.17 -19.84 14.69
CA PRO A 23 2.20 -20.41 13.75
C PRO A 23 1.78 -19.44 12.65
N HIS A 24 1.65 -18.14 12.97
CA HIS A 24 1.28 -17.09 12.02
C HIS A 24 2.44 -16.77 11.08
N VAL A 25 3.67 -16.69 11.62
CA VAL A 25 4.90 -16.51 10.82
C VAL A 25 5.05 -17.62 9.79
N LYS A 26 4.85 -18.88 10.18
CA LYS A 26 4.86 -20.01 9.25
C LYS A 26 3.86 -19.83 8.11
N LYS A 27 2.66 -19.30 8.40
CA LYS A 27 1.66 -19.04 7.36
C LYS A 27 2.11 -17.95 6.37
N VAL A 28 2.74 -16.90 6.89
CA VAL A 28 3.34 -15.83 6.07
C VAL A 28 4.42 -16.39 5.15
N GLU A 29 5.28 -17.28 5.65
CA GLU A 29 6.33 -17.94 4.86
C GLU A 29 5.76 -18.84 3.75
N GLU A 30 4.66 -19.56 4.01
CA GLU A 30 3.95 -20.35 2.99
C GLU A 30 3.40 -19.45 1.87
N ILE A 31 2.81 -18.30 2.21
CA ILE A 31 2.31 -17.31 1.25
C ILE A 31 3.47 -16.73 0.44
N ALA A 32 4.56 -16.33 1.11
CA ALA A 32 5.75 -15.80 0.46
C ALA A 32 6.35 -16.81 -0.53
N PHE A 33 6.42 -18.09 -0.16
CA PHE A 33 6.89 -19.15 -1.06
C PHE A 33 5.97 -19.31 -2.28
N PHE A 34 4.65 -19.31 -2.08
CA PHE A 34 3.69 -19.38 -3.19
C PHE A 34 3.86 -18.18 -4.14
N ASN A 35 3.89 -16.96 -3.59
CA ASN A 35 4.03 -15.73 -4.37
C ASN A 35 5.38 -15.65 -5.08
N GLN A 36 6.48 -16.09 -4.46
CA GLN A 36 7.78 -16.18 -5.12
C GLN A 36 7.75 -17.12 -6.32
N ARG A 37 7.04 -18.26 -6.21
CA ARG A 37 6.86 -19.18 -7.35
C ARG A 37 6.01 -18.54 -8.45
N LYS A 38 4.95 -17.82 -8.10
CA LYS A 38 4.09 -17.07 -9.03
C LYS A 38 4.94 -16.08 -9.83
N VAL A 39 5.74 -15.25 -9.15
CA VAL A 39 6.66 -14.30 -9.79
C VAL A 39 7.71 -15.00 -10.65
N LEU A 40 8.37 -16.04 -10.13
CA LEU A 40 9.38 -16.79 -10.90
C LEU A 40 8.80 -17.42 -12.18
N GLN A 41 7.56 -17.90 -12.13
CA GLN A 41 6.88 -18.45 -13.30
C GLN A 41 6.59 -17.38 -14.34
N ALA A 42 6.13 -16.20 -13.94
CA ALA A 42 5.91 -15.07 -14.85
C ALA A 42 7.21 -14.62 -15.53
N PHE A 43 8.32 -14.53 -14.79
CA PHE A 43 9.63 -14.21 -15.37
C PHE A 43 10.07 -15.24 -16.41
N LYS A 44 9.87 -16.54 -16.14
CA LYS A 44 10.20 -17.62 -17.08
C LYS A 44 9.29 -17.61 -18.30
N LYS A 45 7.99 -17.42 -18.11
CA LYS A 45 7.00 -17.36 -19.19
C LYS A 45 7.33 -16.26 -20.19
N ASN A 46 7.69 -15.08 -19.69
CA ASN A 46 8.04 -13.92 -20.51
C ASN A 46 9.52 -13.88 -20.91
N GLN A 47 10.28 -14.96 -20.64
CA GLN A 47 11.68 -15.12 -21.03
C GLN A 47 12.56 -13.92 -20.65
N VAL A 48 12.39 -13.43 -19.41
CA VAL A 48 13.16 -12.29 -18.90
C VAL A 48 14.66 -12.59 -19.01
N SER A 49 15.42 -11.66 -19.59
CA SER A 49 16.86 -11.76 -19.81
C SER A 49 17.50 -10.41 -19.48
N ASP A 50 18.84 -10.37 -19.42
CA ASP A 50 19.61 -9.15 -19.18
C ASP A 50 19.37 -8.07 -20.25
N PHE A 51 18.97 -8.46 -21.47
CA PHE A 51 18.52 -7.53 -22.50
C PHE A 51 17.36 -6.65 -22.03
N HIS A 52 16.39 -7.21 -21.30
CA HIS A 52 15.21 -6.48 -20.79
C HIS A 52 15.54 -5.53 -19.65
N LEU A 53 16.75 -5.59 -19.09
CA LEU A 53 17.17 -4.74 -17.96
C LEU A 53 17.74 -3.40 -18.44
N SER A 54 17.94 -3.24 -19.75
CA SER A 54 18.48 -2.04 -20.37
C SER A 54 17.37 -1.06 -20.74
N GLY A 55 17.56 0.20 -20.36
CA GLY A 55 16.63 1.28 -20.64
C GLY A 55 16.55 1.73 -22.09
N SER A 56 15.50 2.51 -22.38
CA SER A 56 15.37 3.31 -23.59
C SER A 56 15.51 4.82 -23.31
N THR A 57 15.68 5.61 -24.39
CA THR A 57 15.79 7.08 -24.34
C THR A 57 14.84 7.73 -25.36
N GLY A 58 14.71 9.06 -25.32
CA GLY A 58 13.89 9.80 -26.28
C GLY A 58 12.40 9.45 -26.15
N TYR A 59 11.77 9.07 -27.27
CA TYR A 59 10.35 8.65 -27.26
C TYR A 59 10.11 7.33 -26.54
N GLY A 60 11.12 6.45 -26.46
CA GLY A 60 10.96 5.12 -25.86
C GLY A 60 10.04 4.19 -26.64
N TYR A 61 9.99 4.30 -27.97
CA TYR A 61 9.32 3.30 -28.81
C TYR A 61 10.11 1.99 -28.84
N ASP A 62 9.39 0.89 -29.06
CA ASP A 62 9.96 -0.47 -29.14
C ASP A 62 10.82 -0.87 -27.92
N ASP A 63 10.46 -0.35 -26.74
CA ASP A 63 11.11 -0.69 -25.48
C ASP A 63 10.63 -2.06 -24.99
N SER A 64 11.25 -3.11 -25.51
CA SER A 64 10.95 -4.49 -25.12
C SER A 64 11.15 -4.75 -23.62
N GLY A 65 12.06 -4.04 -22.95
CA GLY A 65 12.32 -4.25 -21.52
C GLY A 65 11.14 -3.78 -20.67
N ARG A 66 10.58 -2.62 -21.03
CA ARG A 66 9.36 -2.06 -20.44
C ARG A 66 8.13 -2.93 -20.73
N ASP A 67 7.91 -3.28 -21.99
CA ASP A 67 6.71 -4.02 -22.39
C ASP A 67 6.68 -5.44 -21.77
N VAL A 68 7.84 -6.08 -21.63
CA VAL A 68 7.97 -7.38 -20.93
C VAL A 68 7.76 -7.25 -19.42
N LEU A 69 8.15 -6.13 -18.81
CA LEU A 69 7.92 -5.90 -17.37
C LEU A 69 6.42 -5.84 -17.08
N GLU A 70 5.69 -5.16 -17.95
CA GLU A 70 4.24 -5.05 -17.91
C GLU A 70 3.54 -6.41 -18.06
N GLN A 71 4.02 -7.25 -18.99
CA GLN A 71 3.55 -8.63 -19.13
C GLN A 71 3.83 -9.48 -17.89
N VAL A 72 5.00 -9.31 -17.27
CA VAL A 72 5.36 -10.00 -16.02
C VAL A 72 4.42 -9.60 -14.89
N TYR A 73 4.13 -8.31 -14.72
CA TYR A 73 3.16 -7.84 -13.71
C TYR A 73 1.75 -8.37 -14.01
N SER A 74 1.31 -8.30 -15.26
CA SER A 74 0.01 -8.81 -15.71
C SER A 74 -0.16 -10.29 -15.38
N ASP A 75 0.86 -11.10 -15.67
CA ASP A 75 0.86 -12.53 -15.36
C ASP A 75 0.81 -12.83 -13.86
N VAL A 76 1.51 -12.05 -13.04
CA VAL A 76 1.54 -12.26 -11.57
C VAL A 76 0.23 -11.85 -10.93
N PHE A 77 -0.38 -10.77 -11.40
CA PHE A 77 -1.65 -10.24 -10.88
C PHE A 77 -2.89 -10.88 -11.52
N GLY A 78 -2.70 -11.76 -12.52
CA GLY A 78 -3.80 -12.40 -13.22
C GLY A 78 -4.67 -11.43 -14.02
N SER A 79 -4.11 -10.29 -14.43
CA SER A 79 -4.80 -9.29 -15.24
C SER A 79 -4.63 -9.55 -16.73
N GLU A 80 -5.47 -8.94 -17.57
CA GLU A 80 -5.34 -9.02 -19.03
C GLU A 80 -4.21 -8.12 -19.55
N ASP A 81 -3.99 -7.00 -18.87
CA ASP A 81 -2.93 -6.04 -19.20
C ASP A 81 -2.45 -5.33 -17.93
N CYS A 82 -1.29 -4.67 -18.02
CA CYS A 82 -0.72 -3.87 -16.94
C CYS A 82 0.13 -2.71 -17.47
N LEU A 83 0.06 -1.57 -16.80
CA LEU A 83 0.92 -0.41 -17.03
C LEU A 83 1.85 -0.25 -15.82
N VAL A 84 3.16 -0.36 -16.00
CA VAL A 84 4.18 -0.27 -14.93
C VAL A 84 5.28 0.68 -15.36
N ARG A 85 5.33 1.86 -14.75
CA ARG A 85 6.06 2.99 -15.35
C ARG A 85 6.70 3.89 -14.30
N ASN A 86 7.89 4.39 -14.62
CA ASN A 86 8.55 5.47 -13.86
C ASN A 86 7.85 6.82 -14.06
N GLN A 87 7.08 6.99 -15.15
CA GLN A 87 6.24 8.17 -15.37
C GLN A 87 5.08 8.27 -14.36
N ILE A 88 4.67 7.14 -13.75
CA ILE A 88 3.65 7.14 -12.70
C ILE A 88 4.34 7.46 -11.37
N ILE A 89 4.47 8.74 -11.05
CA ILE A 89 5.30 9.20 -9.92
C ILE A 89 4.91 8.70 -8.51
N SER A 90 3.70 8.18 -8.30
CA SER A 90 3.23 7.68 -6.99
C SER A 90 1.99 6.79 -7.12
N GLY A 91 1.60 6.11 -6.02
CA GLY A 91 0.33 5.37 -5.96
C GLY A 91 -0.90 6.28 -6.16
N THR A 92 -0.90 7.46 -5.52
CA THR A 92 -1.96 8.46 -5.73
C THR A 92 -2.05 8.87 -7.20
N HIS A 93 -0.92 9.04 -7.90
CA HIS A 93 -0.94 9.31 -9.35
C HIS A 93 -1.51 8.14 -10.16
N ALA A 94 -1.19 6.89 -9.81
CA ALA A 94 -1.74 5.70 -10.45
C ALA A 94 -3.28 5.62 -10.31
N ILE A 95 -3.79 5.93 -9.11
CA ILE A 95 -5.23 6.01 -8.84
C ILE A 95 -5.86 7.15 -9.65
N THR A 96 -5.27 8.35 -9.66
CA THR A 96 -5.73 9.48 -10.48
C THR A 96 -5.80 9.12 -11.97
N ILE A 97 -4.76 8.49 -12.52
CA ILE A 97 -4.74 8.04 -13.91
C ILE A 97 -5.88 7.05 -14.16
N SER A 98 -6.10 6.12 -13.23
CA SER A 98 -7.16 5.11 -13.33
C SER A 98 -8.56 5.75 -13.38
N LEU A 99 -8.83 6.68 -12.45
CA LEU A 99 -10.12 7.37 -12.37
C LEU A 99 -10.37 8.25 -13.59
N PHE A 100 -9.44 9.14 -13.94
CA PHE A 100 -9.59 10.04 -15.09
C PHE A 100 -9.48 9.34 -16.45
N GLY A 101 -8.77 8.20 -16.53
CA GLY A 101 -8.73 7.38 -17.73
C GLY A 101 -10.12 6.89 -18.11
N ILE A 102 -10.95 6.56 -17.12
CA ILE A 102 -12.24 5.91 -17.30
C ILE A 102 -13.41 6.89 -17.24
N LEU A 103 -13.47 7.74 -16.20
CA LEU A 103 -14.59 8.64 -15.94
C LEU A 103 -14.67 9.76 -16.97
N ARG A 104 -15.90 10.16 -17.32
CA ARG A 104 -16.23 11.25 -18.26
C ARG A 104 -17.27 12.18 -17.64
N PRO A 105 -17.43 13.41 -18.16
CA PRO A 105 -18.45 14.33 -17.66
C PRO A 105 -19.84 13.69 -17.62
N GLY A 106 -20.51 13.78 -16.46
CA GLY A 106 -21.81 13.15 -16.18
C GLY A 106 -21.74 11.76 -15.54
N ASP A 107 -20.57 11.10 -15.53
CA ASP A 107 -20.35 9.87 -14.79
C ASP A 107 -20.26 10.12 -13.28
N GLU A 108 -20.42 9.04 -12.52
CA GLU A 108 -20.29 9.03 -11.08
C GLU A 108 -19.27 7.98 -10.59
N LEU A 109 -18.44 8.41 -9.63
CA LEU A 109 -17.58 7.57 -8.81
C LEU A 109 -18.25 7.30 -7.46
N LEU A 110 -18.38 6.02 -7.10
CA LEU A 110 -18.93 5.59 -5.81
C LEU A 110 -17.88 4.81 -5.02
N TYR A 111 -17.46 5.32 -3.85
CA TYR A 111 -16.70 4.54 -2.88
C TYR A 111 -17.64 3.80 -1.93
N ILE A 112 -17.49 2.49 -1.80
CA ILE A 112 -18.36 1.67 -0.92
C ILE A 112 -17.66 1.19 0.35
N THR A 113 -16.37 1.54 0.50
CA THR A 113 -15.54 1.16 1.65
C THR A 113 -15.29 2.35 2.59
N GLY A 114 -16.28 3.23 2.75
CA GLY A 114 -16.14 4.49 3.47
C GLY A 114 -15.48 5.61 2.66
N LYS A 115 -15.25 6.74 3.34
CA LYS A 115 -14.51 7.87 2.79
C LYS A 115 -13.07 7.42 2.43
N PRO A 116 -12.56 7.73 1.22
CA PRO A 116 -11.18 7.43 0.84
C PRO A 116 -10.19 8.26 1.66
N TYR A 117 -8.92 7.84 1.68
CA TYR A 117 -7.86 8.53 2.40
C TYR A 117 -7.62 9.97 1.92
N ASP A 118 -7.16 10.84 2.81
CA ASP A 118 -7.21 12.31 2.68
C ASP A 118 -6.67 12.88 1.36
N THR A 119 -5.61 12.31 0.77
CA THR A 119 -5.09 12.85 -0.50
C THR A 119 -6.04 12.66 -1.69
N LEU A 120 -6.93 11.66 -1.65
CA LEU A 120 -7.96 11.46 -2.67
C LEU A 120 -9.05 12.53 -2.62
N GLU A 121 -9.24 13.22 -1.49
CA GLU A 121 -10.19 14.34 -1.40
C GLU A 121 -9.84 15.44 -2.40
N SER A 122 -8.55 15.73 -2.57
CA SER A 122 -8.08 16.73 -3.54
C SER A 122 -8.25 16.32 -5.00
N ILE A 123 -8.33 15.01 -5.28
CA ILE A 123 -8.63 14.47 -6.61
C ILE A 123 -10.12 14.62 -6.91
N ILE A 124 -10.96 14.46 -5.89
CA ILE A 124 -12.41 14.51 -5.98
C ILE A 124 -12.91 15.96 -6.13
N SER A 125 -12.46 16.87 -5.25
CA SER A 125 -12.93 18.26 -5.21
C SER A 125 -11.79 19.26 -5.00
N GLY A 126 -11.85 20.34 -5.78
CA GLY A 126 -10.99 21.51 -5.61
C GLY A 126 -11.48 22.50 -4.54
N ASN A 127 -12.53 22.17 -3.77
CA ASN A 127 -13.13 23.03 -2.75
C ASN A 127 -13.49 24.45 -3.29
N GLY A 128 -14.12 24.48 -4.46
CA GLY A 128 -14.52 25.72 -5.14
C GLY A 128 -13.40 26.42 -5.93
N LYS A 129 -12.23 25.78 -6.09
CA LYS A 129 -11.16 26.23 -6.99
C LYS A 129 -11.01 25.23 -8.14
N ASP A 130 -10.77 25.76 -9.34
CA ASP A 130 -10.39 24.93 -10.49
C ASP A 130 -8.98 24.38 -10.27
N THR A 131 -8.93 23.07 -10.00
CA THR A 131 -7.69 22.33 -9.76
C THR A 131 -7.52 21.19 -10.76
N GLY A 132 -8.46 21.03 -11.69
CA GLY A 132 -8.60 19.85 -12.54
C GLY A 132 -9.09 18.61 -11.78
N SER A 133 -9.84 18.80 -10.69
CA SER A 133 -10.49 17.74 -9.90
C SER A 133 -11.64 17.08 -10.66
N LEU A 134 -12.14 15.93 -10.18
CA LEU A 134 -13.30 15.26 -10.79
C LEU A 134 -14.52 16.20 -10.87
N GLU A 135 -14.76 16.98 -9.82
CA GLU A 135 -15.81 18.01 -9.78
C GLU A 135 -15.68 19.03 -10.93
N ASP A 136 -14.46 19.52 -11.21
CA ASP A 136 -14.20 20.49 -12.28
C ASP A 136 -14.55 19.93 -13.68
N PHE A 137 -14.50 18.60 -13.83
CA PHE A 137 -14.89 17.87 -15.04
C PHE A 137 -16.34 17.37 -15.03
N GLN A 138 -17.17 17.84 -14.08
CA GLN A 138 -18.59 17.44 -13.94
C GLN A 138 -18.76 15.94 -13.69
N ILE A 139 -17.80 15.31 -13.00
CA ILE A 139 -17.87 13.92 -12.55
C ILE A 139 -18.33 13.95 -11.10
N SER A 140 -19.47 13.31 -10.81
CA SER A 140 -19.99 13.28 -9.44
C SER A 140 -19.29 12.22 -8.60
N TYR A 141 -19.23 12.46 -7.30
CA TYR A 141 -18.65 11.55 -6.33
C TYR A 141 -19.64 11.31 -5.18
N GLN A 142 -19.70 10.06 -4.74
CA GLN A 142 -20.37 9.66 -3.51
C GLN A 142 -19.52 8.64 -2.76
N HIS A 143 -19.73 8.53 -1.45
CA HIS A 143 -19.25 7.41 -0.67
C HIS A 143 -20.34 6.89 0.26
N ILE A 144 -20.18 5.65 0.68
CA ILE A 144 -21.02 4.98 1.65
C ILE A 144 -20.13 4.62 2.83
N ASP A 145 -20.48 5.14 4.00
CA ASP A 145 -19.84 4.77 5.25
C ASP A 145 -20.06 3.28 5.54
N LEU A 146 -19.06 2.66 6.16
CA LEU A 146 -19.18 1.28 6.60
C LEU A 146 -20.16 1.19 7.78
N ASN A 147 -20.74 0.01 7.95
CA ASN A 147 -21.49 -0.33 9.15
C ASN A 147 -20.62 -0.22 10.40
N GLU A 148 -21.23 -0.15 11.58
CA GLU A 148 -20.51 -0.07 12.86
C GLU A 148 -19.53 -1.25 13.09
N ASP A 149 -19.80 -2.40 12.48
CA ASP A 149 -18.94 -3.58 12.52
C ASP A 149 -17.82 -3.58 11.46
N GLY A 150 -17.71 -2.51 10.66
CA GLY A 150 -16.75 -2.35 9.59
C GLY A 150 -17.12 -3.03 8.28
N SER A 151 -18.31 -3.64 8.17
CA SER A 151 -18.79 -4.25 6.93
C SER A 151 -19.39 -3.23 5.96
N VAL A 152 -19.44 -3.57 4.67
CA VAL A 152 -20.07 -2.74 3.63
C VAL A 152 -21.60 -2.71 3.81
N ASP A 153 -22.20 -1.52 3.75
CA ASP A 153 -23.66 -1.35 3.72
C ASP A 153 -24.21 -1.64 2.32
N TYR A 154 -24.56 -2.91 2.07
CA TYR A 154 -25.09 -3.35 0.78
C TYR A 154 -26.48 -2.81 0.44
N GLU A 155 -27.32 -2.54 1.44
CA GLU A 155 -28.64 -1.95 1.20
C GLU A 155 -28.46 -0.51 0.72
N LYS A 156 -27.57 0.25 1.36
CA LYS A 156 -27.24 1.59 0.90
C LYS A 156 -26.56 1.60 -0.46
N ALA A 157 -25.69 0.63 -0.74
CA ALA A 157 -25.07 0.49 -2.05
C ALA A 157 -26.13 0.28 -3.14
N LYS A 158 -27.12 -0.58 -2.90
CA LYS A 158 -28.22 -0.85 -3.83
C LYS A 158 -29.10 0.38 -4.08
N GLU A 159 -29.32 1.21 -3.08
CA GLU A 159 -30.07 2.47 -3.22
C GLU A 159 -29.28 3.56 -3.98
N THR A 160 -27.95 3.56 -3.83
CA THR A 160 -27.08 4.63 -4.32
C THR A 160 -26.61 4.38 -5.75
N ILE A 161 -26.32 3.12 -6.10
CA ILE A 161 -25.91 2.74 -7.45
C ILE A 161 -27.01 3.13 -8.45
N SER A 162 -26.62 3.92 -9.44
CA SER A 162 -27.51 4.49 -10.44
C SER A 162 -26.97 4.27 -11.86
N GLU A 163 -27.71 4.74 -12.86
CA GLU A 163 -27.24 4.74 -14.25
C GLU A 163 -25.94 5.52 -14.43
N LYS A 164 -25.72 6.57 -13.62
CA LYS A 164 -24.49 7.39 -13.67
C LYS A 164 -23.28 6.70 -13.06
N THR A 165 -23.48 5.77 -12.11
CA THR A 165 -22.40 5.09 -11.41
C THR A 165 -21.57 4.29 -12.40
N LYS A 166 -20.39 4.81 -12.73
CA LYS A 166 -19.49 4.23 -13.72
C LYS A 166 -18.37 3.43 -13.09
N ILE A 167 -17.88 3.90 -11.95
CA ILE A 167 -16.88 3.20 -11.13
C ILE A 167 -17.44 3.01 -9.72
N VAL A 168 -17.36 1.77 -9.24
CA VAL A 168 -17.41 1.45 -7.80
C VAL A 168 -15.99 1.17 -7.33
N ALA A 169 -15.54 1.94 -6.35
CA ALA A 169 -14.18 1.86 -5.82
C ALA A 169 -14.17 1.19 -4.43
N ILE A 170 -13.15 0.36 -4.23
CA ILE A 170 -12.86 -0.36 -3.00
C ILE A 170 -11.43 0.02 -2.58
N GLN A 171 -11.28 0.51 -1.36
CA GLN A 171 -9.96 0.71 -0.76
C GLN A 171 -9.61 -0.55 0.04
N ARG A 172 -8.57 -1.28 -0.37
CA ARG A 172 -8.18 -2.52 0.32
C ARG A 172 -7.59 -2.25 1.70
N SER A 173 -6.60 -1.36 1.76
CA SER A 173 -5.93 -1.02 3.01
C SER A 173 -6.69 0.07 3.77
N LYS A 174 -6.73 -0.03 5.10
CA LYS A 174 -7.27 1.03 5.94
C LYS A 174 -6.50 2.34 5.86
N GLY A 175 -5.22 2.31 5.49
CA GLY A 175 -4.33 3.47 5.61
C GLY A 175 -4.36 4.06 7.02
N TYR A 176 -4.71 5.34 7.13
CA TYR A 176 -4.87 6.06 8.40
C TYR A 176 -6.32 6.16 8.89
N SER A 177 -7.25 5.49 8.21
CA SER A 177 -8.65 5.46 8.62
C SER A 177 -8.87 4.47 9.76
N SER A 178 -9.96 4.67 10.50
CA SER A 178 -10.47 3.71 11.48
C SER A 178 -11.16 2.49 10.83
N ASN A 179 -11.35 2.51 9.51
CA ASN A 179 -12.00 1.41 8.80
C ASN A 179 -11.09 0.17 8.80
N PRO A 180 -11.64 -1.06 8.71
CA PRO A 180 -10.82 -2.25 8.56
C PRO A 180 -10.19 -2.31 7.16
N SER A 181 -9.07 -3.02 7.05
CA SER A 181 -8.54 -3.45 5.76
C SER A 181 -9.31 -4.68 5.27
N PHE A 182 -9.70 -4.71 4.00
CA PHE A 182 -10.50 -5.79 3.42
C PHE A 182 -9.61 -6.92 2.89
N ARG A 183 -9.90 -8.16 3.30
CA ARG A 183 -9.24 -9.36 2.80
C ARG A 183 -9.74 -9.71 1.40
N ILE A 184 -8.96 -10.47 0.65
CA ILE A 184 -9.31 -10.84 -0.73
C ILE A 184 -10.67 -11.56 -0.81
N HIS A 185 -11.00 -12.43 0.16
CA HIS A 185 -12.30 -13.10 0.17
C HIS A 185 -13.47 -12.15 0.46
N GLU A 186 -13.24 -11.06 1.20
CA GLU A 186 -14.24 -10.01 1.45
C GLU A 186 -14.42 -9.16 0.20
N ILE A 187 -13.31 -8.78 -0.46
CA ILE A 187 -13.33 -8.09 -1.76
C ILE A 187 -14.08 -8.92 -2.80
N GLU A 188 -13.84 -10.23 -2.86
CA GLU A 188 -14.57 -11.16 -3.75
C GLU A 188 -16.08 -11.15 -3.48
N ALA A 189 -16.48 -11.18 -2.20
CA ALA A 189 -17.88 -11.12 -1.81
C ALA A 189 -18.52 -9.77 -2.18
N ILE A 190 -17.81 -8.66 -1.91
CA ILE A 190 -18.23 -7.31 -2.27
C ILE A 190 -18.45 -7.20 -3.79
N ILE A 191 -17.49 -7.65 -4.60
CA ILE A 191 -17.60 -7.64 -6.06
C ILE A 191 -18.83 -8.43 -6.52
N LYS A 192 -19.06 -9.62 -5.97
CA LYS A 192 -20.24 -10.44 -6.32
C LYS A 192 -21.56 -9.73 -6.02
N GLU A 193 -21.66 -9.00 -4.90
CA GLU A 193 -22.87 -8.22 -4.61
C GLU A 193 -23.02 -7.01 -5.55
N ILE A 194 -21.94 -6.26 -5.82
CA ILE A 194 -21.97 -5.14 -6.78
C ILE A 194 -22.48 -5.62 -8.14
N ARG A 195 -21.98 -6.75 -8.64
CA ARG A 195 -22.36 -7.30 -9.95
C ARG A 195 -23.84 -7.67 -10.05
N LYS A 196 -24.49 -8.04 -8.93
CA LYS A 196 -25.95 -8.26 -8.91
C LYS A 196 -26.73 -6.96 -9.01
N MET A 197 -26.17 -5.87 -8.50
CA MET A 197 -26.80 -4.54 -8.51
C MET A 197 -26.63 -3.87 -9.88
N LYS A 198 -25.42 -3.95 -10.46
CA LYS A 198 -25.08 -3.41 -11.77
C LYS A 198 -23.95 -4.21 -12.39
N GLU A 199 -24.24 -4.98 -13.42
CA GLU A 199 -23.29 -5.93 -14.03
C GLU A 199 -22.13 -5.22 -14.75
N ASP A 200 -22.40 -4.09 -15.40
CA ASP A 200 -21.48 -3.37 -16.29
C ASP A 200 -20.64 -2.28 -15.61
N VAL A 201 -20.81 -2.07 -14.30
CA VAL A 201 -20.03 -1.08 -13.55
C VAL A 201 -18.56 -1.48 -13.47
N VAL A 202 -17.64 -0.53 -13.55
CA VAL A 202 -16.22 -0.85 -13.35
C VAL A 202 -15.95 -0.97 -11.86
N VAL A 203 -15.43 -2.12 -11.41
CA VAL A 203 -14.96 -2.28 -10.02
C VAL A 203 -13.46 -2.00 -9.97
N PHE A 204 -13.11 -0.89 -9.34
CA PHE A 204 -11.74 -0.44 -9.13
C PHE A 204 -11.29 -0.75 -7.70
N VAL A 205 -10.06 -1.25 -7.53
CA VAL A 205 -9.48 -1.49 -6.20
C VAL A 205 -8.18 -0.71 -6.03
N ASP A 206 -8.10 0.16 -5.03
CA ASP A 206 -6.81 0.65 -4.53
C ASP A 206 -6.15 -0.49 -3.74
N ASN A 207 -5.08 -1.05 -4.31
CA ASN A 207 -4.44 -2.25 -3.79
C ASN A 207 -3.18 -1.94 -2.97
N CYS A 208 -2.90 -0.66 -2.72
CA CYS A 208 -1.73 -0.24 -1.95
C CYS A 208 -1.60 -1.02 -0.63
N TYR A 209 -0.37 -1.46 -0.33
CA TYR A 209 0.00 -2.24 0.86
C TYR A 209 -0.46 -3.69 0.87
N GLY A 210 -1.37 -4.08 -0.03
CA GLY A 210 -1.93 -5.43 -0.05
C GLY A 210 -1.16 -6.42 -0.93
N GLU A 211 -0.29 -5.92 -1.81
CA GLU A 211 0.40 -6.76 -2.78
C GLU A 211 1.25 -7.83 -2.07
N PHE A 212 1.05 -9.09 -2.47
CA PHE A 212 1.73 -10.28 -1.96
C PHE A 212 1.48 -10.66 -0.50
N VAL A 213 0.60 -9.95 0.21
CA VAL A 213 0.22 -10.32 1.60
C VAL A 213 -0.69 -11.54 1.63
N GLU A 214 -1.50 -11.73 0.58
CA GLU A 214 -2.30 -12.93 0.33
C GLU A 214 -1.82 -13.64 -0.95
N MET A 215 -2.33 -14.85 -1.23
CA MET A 215 -1.94 -15.62 -2.42
C MET A 215 -2.54 -15.08 -3.73
N LYS A 216 -3.67 -14.37 -3.61
CA LYS A 216 -4.42 -13.79 -4.72
C LYS A 216 -4.43 -12.27 -4.61
N GLU A 217 -4.58 -11.60 -5.74
CA GLU A 217 -4.83 -10.15 -5.81
C GLU A 217 -6.26 -9.83 -6.28
N PRO A 218 -6.76 -8.60 -6.10
CA PRO A 218 -8.15 -8.24 -6.39
C PRO A 218 -8.65 -8.58 -7.81
N VAL A 219 -7.79 -8.47 -8.82
CA VAL A 219 -8.16 -8.81 -10.21
C VAL A 219 -8.50 -10.29 -10.36
N GLU A 220 -7.79 -11.17 -9.66
CA GLU A 220 -8.03 -12.62 -9.66
C GLU A 220 -9.39 -13.02 -9.03
N VAL A 221 -10.05 -12.09 -8.34
CA VAL A 221 -11.37 -12.28 -7.72
C VAL A 221 -12.47 -11.38 -8.31
N GLY A 222 -12.21 -10.74 -9.45
CA GLY A 222 -13.22 -10.06 -10.27
C GLY A 222 -13.18 -8.54 -10.27
N ALA A 223 -12.14 -7.91 -9.69
CA ALA A 223 -11.90 -6.49 -9.90
C ALA A 223 -11.54 -6.25 -11.37
N ASP A 224 -12.09 -5.19 -11.98
CA ASP A 224 -11.79 -4.85 -13.37
C ASP A 224 -10.45 -4.12 -13.51
N LEU A 225 -10.06 -3.38 -12.48
CA LEU A 225 -8.86 -2.56 -12.46
C LEU A 225 -8.36 -2.42 -11.02
N MET A 226 -7.05 -2.42 -10.83
CA MET A 226 -6.41 -2.05 -9.57
C MET A 226 -5.16 -1.21 -9.82
N ALA A 227 -4.76 -0.43 -8.83
CA ALA A 227 -3.56 0.41 -8.90
C ALA A 227 -2.79 0.40 -7.58
N GLY A 228 -1.51 0.73 -7.66
CA GLY A 228 -0.64 0.85 -6.50
C GLY A 228 0.71 1.51 -6.81
N SER A 229 1.60 1.53 -5.82
CA SER A 229 2.87 2.25 -5.87
C SER A 229 4.07 1.31 -5.87
N LEU A 230 5.11 1.62 -6.65
CA LEU A 230 6.34 0.84 -6.66
C LEU A 230 7.25 1.15 -5.46
N ILE A 231 7.13 2.31 -4.81
CA ILE A 231 7.87 2.56 -3.55
C ILE A 231 7.20 1.89 -2.32
N LYS A 232 6.26 0.97 -2.56
CA LYS A 232 5.63 0.09 -1.58
C LYS A 232 6.01 -1.36 -1.86
N ASN A 233 5.11 -2.29 -1.54
CA ASN A 233 5.28 -3.73 -1.66
C ASN A 233 5.91 -4.20 -2.98
N PRO A 234 5.36 -3.87 -4.18
CA PRO A 234 5.83 -4.48 -5.42
C PRO A 234 7.23 -4.03 -5.87
N GLY A 235 7.77 -2.93 -5.34
CA GLY A 235 9.15 -2.53 -5.66
C GLY A 235 10.21 -3.17 -4.79
N GLY A 236 9.84 -3.96 -3.77
CA GLY A 236 10.78 -4.73 -2.95
C GLY A 236 11.88 -3.90 -2.28
N GLY A 237 11.62 -2.61 -2.02
CA GLY A 237 12.61 -1.67 -1.48
C GLY A 237 13.72 -1.24 -2.44
N LEU A 238 13.59 -1.55 -3.74
CA LEU A 238 14.60 -1.22 -4.77
C LEU A 238 14.11 -0.18 -5.77
N ALA A 239 12.84 -0.22 -6.16
CA ALA A 239 12.28 0.72 -7.13
C ALA A 239 12.28 2.15 -6.55
N ARG A 240 13.05 3.07 -7.13
CA ARG A 240 13.23 4.43 -6.60
C ARG A 240 11.97 5.30 -6.76
N THR A 241 11.11 4.95 -7.70
CA THR A 241 9.83 5.61 -7.97
C THR A 241 8.94 4.68 -8.80
N GLY A 242 7.73 5.14 -9.09
CA GLY A 242 6.83 4.47 -10.03
C GLY A 242 5.50 4.06 -9.40
N GLY A 243 4.61 3.62 -10.28
CA GLY A 243 3.33 3.03 -9.94
C GLY A 243 2.93 1.99 -10.98
N TYR A 244 1.91 1.22 -10.65
CA TYR A 244 1.31 0.26 -11.56
C TYR A 244 -0.20 0.41 -11.64
N ILE A 245 -0.76 0.02 -12.78
CA ILE A 245 -2.20 -0.13 -13.01
C ILE A 245 -2.39 -1.47 -13.71
N ALA A 246 -3.17 -2.39 -13.13
CA ALA A 246 -3.37 -3.73 -13.66
C ALA A 246 -4.86 -4.05 -13.76
N GLY A 247 -5.30 -4.67 -14.85
CA GLY A 247 -6.72 -5.03 -14.99
C GLY A 247 -7.08 -5.48 -16.39
N ARG A 248 -8.34 -5.22 -16.76
CA ARG A 248 -8.86 -5.43 -18.11
C ARG A 248 -8.14 -4.55 -19.12
N LYS A 249 -7.88 -5.12 -20.29
CA LYS A 249 -7.10 -4.46 -21.34
C LYS A 249 -7.73 -3.13 -21.80
N ASP A 250 -9.05 -3.10 -21.99
CA ASP A 250 -9.76 -1.91 -22.45
C ASP A 250 -9.73 -0.75 -21.45
N LEU A 251 -9.54 -1.04 -20.16
CA LEU A 251 -9.42 -0.04 -19.10
C LEU A 251 -7.98 0.43 -18.94
N VAL A 252 -7.01 -0.49 -18.96
CA VAL A 252 -5.58 -0.16 -18.92
C VAL A 252 -5.19 0.71 -20.11
N GLU A 253 -5.71 0.45 -21.31
CA GLU A 253 -5.49 1.27 -22.50
C GLU A 253 -5.97 2.73 -22.29
N LYS A 254 -7.16 2.91 -21.71
CA LYS A 254 -7.68 4.24 -21.36
C LYS A 254 -6.80 4.96 -20.32
N CYS A 255 -6.28 4.21 -19.35
CA CYS A 255 -5.34 4.72 -18.36
C CYS A 255 -4.04 5.17 -19.03
N ALA A 256 -3.52 4.39 -19.98
CA ALA A 256 -2.33 4.74 -20.73
C ALA A 256 -2.50 6.05 -21.53
N TYR A 257 -3.65 6.23 -22.21
CA TYR A 257 -3.95 7.50 -22.89
C TYR A 257 -4.02 8.69 -21.92
N ARG A 258 -4.51 8.48 -20.70
CA ARG A 258 -4.52 9.52 -19.66
C ARG A 258 -3.13 9.84 -19.13
N MET A 259 -2.28 8.83 -18.96
CA MET A 259 -0.89 9.01 -18.51
C MET A 259 -0.06 9.76 -19.55
N THR A 260 -0.28 9.50 -20.85
CA THR A 260 0.48 10.11 -21.95
C THR A 260 -0.36 11.11 -22.74
N SER A 261 -1.00 10.66 -23.81
CA SER A 261 -1.86 11.43 -24.70
C SER A 261 -2.71 10.47 -25.56
N PRO A 262 -3.95 10.84 -25.93
CA PRO A 262 -4.72 10.11 -26.94
C PRO A 262 -3.91 9.90 -28.23
N GLY A 263 -3.99 8.69 -28.78
CA GLY A 263 -3.25 8.27 -29.97
C GLY A 263 -1.83 7.75 -29.71
N LEU A 264 -1.17 8.15 -28.61
CA LEU A 264 0.12 7.56 -28.19
C LEU A 264 -0.08 6.37 -27.26
N GLY A 265 -0.90 6.53 -26.21
CA GLY A 265 -1.17 5.46 -25.24
C GLY A 265 0.10 4.95 -24.56
N ALA A 266 0.21 3.63 -24.42
CA ALA A 266 1.32 2.98 -23.71
C ALA A 266 2.60 2.82 -24.56
N GLU A 267 2.54 3.10 -25.88
CA GLU A 267 3.62 2.81 -26.82
C GLU A 267 4.88 3.67 -26.57
N ALA A 268 4.70 4.87 -26.03
CA ALA A 268 5.76 5.83 -25.75
C ALA A 268 6.03 5.98 -24.24
N GLY A 269 7.25 6.43 -23.91
CA GLY A 269 7.71 6.64 -22.54
C GLY A 269 9.03 5.92 -22.33
N ALA A 270 10.12 6.68 -22.35
CA ALA A 270 11.47 6.17 -22.13
C ALA A 270 11.62 5.65 -20.69
N SER A 271 12.09 4.41 -20.54
CA SER A 271 12.28 3.77 -19.25
C SER A 271 13.54 4.23 -18.52
N LEU A 272 14.51 4.81 -19.23
CA LEU A 272 15.81 5.24 -18.68
C LEU A 272 16.47 4.08 -17.89
N ASP A 273 17.23 4.38 -16.84
CA ASP A 273 17.96 3.38 -16.05
C ASP A 273 17.10 2.62 -15.02
N THR A 274 15.76 2.66 -15.11
CA THR A 274 14.88 2.17 -14.04
C THR A 274 14.44 0.71 -14.17
N LEU A 275 14.64 0.06 -15.32
CA LEU A 275 14.12 -1.29 -15.52
C LEU A 275 14.77 -2.32 -14.59
N LEU A 276 16.09 -2.28 -14.40
CA LEU A 276 16.81 -3.22 -13.54
C LEU A 276 16.20 -3.28 -12.12
N GLU A 277 16.03 -2.13 -11.48
CA GLU A 277 15.49 -2.06 -10.12
C GLU A 277 14.01 -2.45 -10.05
N MET A 278 13.21 -2.19 -11.08
CA MET A 278 11.81 -2.60 -11.12
C MET A 278 11.66 -4.12 -11.27
N TYR A 279 12.44 -4.74 -12.16
CA TYR A 279 12.47 -6.21 -12.30
C TYR A 279 12.98 -6.87 -11.01
N GLN A 280 14.12 -6.41 -10.49
CA GLN A 280 14.72 -7.01 -9.30
C GLN A 280 13.85 -6.79 -8.06
N GLY A 281 13.29 -5.59 -7.92
CA GLY A 281 12.35 -5.24 -6.86
C GLY A 281 11.13 -6.14 -6.86
N PHE A 282 10.50 -6.33 -8.02
CA PHE A 282 9.34 -7.21 -8.14
C PHE A 282 9.67 -8.68 -7.88
N PHE A 283 10.86 -9.14 -8.28
CA PHE A 283 11.33 -10.49 -7.97
C PHE A 283 11.49 -10.72 -6.45
N LEU A 284 11.96 -9.72 -5.71
CA LEU A 284 12.16 -9.76 -4.26
C LEU A 284 10.91 -9.40 -3.45
N ALA A 285 9.92 -8.76 -4.06
CA ALA A 285 8.74 -8.23 -3.39
C ALA A 285 8.02 -9.25 -2.48
N PRO A 286 7.74 -10.50 -2.92
CA PRO A 286 7.12 -11.49 -2.04
C PRO A 286 7.90 -11.76 -0.75
N HIS A 287 9.24 -11.78 -0.83
CA HIS A 287 10.10 -11.99 0.32
C HIS A 287 10.12 -10.76 1.24
N VAL A 288 10.29 -9.56 0.68
CA VAL A 288 10.37 -8.31 1.45
C VAL A 288 9.03 -8.04 2.16
N VAL A 289 7.91 -8.23 1.47
CA VAL A 289 6.56 -8.16 2.07
C VAL A 289 6.43 -9.12 3.25
N SER A 290 6.95 -10.35 3.12
CA SER A 290 6.94 -11.31 4.23
C SER A 290 7.76 -10.82 5.44
N GLN A 291 8.85 -10.07 5.23
CA GLN A 291 9.63 -9.49 6.33
C GLN A 291 8.82 -8.42 7.07
N ALA A 292 8.20 -7.51 6.33
CA ALA A 292 7.34 -6.47 6.89
C ALA A 292 6.14 -7.05 7.65
N VAL A 293 5.46 -8.06 7.09
CA VAL A 293 4.32 -8.73 7.77
C VAL A 293 4.76 -9.43 9.06
N LYS A 294 5.90 -10.13 9.06
CA LYS A 294 6.48 -10.71 10.30
C LYS A 294 6.81 -9.62 11.32
N GLY A 295 7.35 -8.49 10.87
CA GLY A 295 7.57 -7.30 11.67
C GLY A 295 6.28 -6.79 12.33
N ALA A 296 5.20 -6.63 11.58
CA ALA A 296 3.90 -6.21 12.09
C ALA A 296 3.33 -7.20 13.14
N LEU A 297 3.43 -8.51 12.88
CA LEU A 297 3.03 -9.54 13.84
C LEU A 297 3.82 -9.46 15.15
N PHE A 298 5.15 -9.30 15.04
CA PHE A 298 6.03 -9.14 16.19
C PHE A 298 5.72 -7.86 16.97
N THR A 299 5.58 -6.72 16.30
CA THR A 299 5.19 -5.45 16.92
C THR A 299 3.89 -5.60 17.70
N SER A 300 2.85 -6.20 17.10
CA SER A 300 1.57 -6.42 17.78
C SER A 300 1.73 -7.29 19.03
N ALA A 301 2.35 -8.47 18.92
CA ALA A 301 2.50 -9.40 20.04
C ALA A 301 3.39 -8.83 21.16
N PHE A 302 4.49 -8.18 20.78
CA PHE A 302 5.45 -7.63 21.73
C PHE A 302 4.83 -6.46 22.52
N PHE A 303 4.22 -5.47 21.84
CA PHE A 303 3.57 -4.34 22.52
C PHE A 303 2.36 -4.78 23.35
N ALA A 304 1.57 -5.75 22.89
CA ALA A 304 0.48 -6.33 23.68
C ALA A 304 0.97 -6.96 25.00
N SER A 305 2.19 -7.52 25.03
CA SER A 305 2.80 -8.06 26.25
C SER A 305 3.15 -6.99 27.31
N PHE A 306 3.09 -5.71 26.96
CA PHE A 306 3.19 -4.54 27.85
C PHE A 306 1.83 -3.89 28.12
N GLY A 307 0.71 -4.52 27.71
CA GLY A 307 -0.64 -4.00 27.91
C GLY A 307 -1.02 -2.85 26.97
N MET A 308 -0.27 -2.64 25.89
CA MET A 308 -0.58 -1.62 24.89
C MET A 308 -1.59 -2.16 23.87
N ASP A 309 -2.47 -1.28 23.40
CA ASP A 309 -3.50 -1.63 22.43
C ASP A 309 -2.93 -1.57 21.01
N THR A 310 -3.03 -2.69 20.28
CA THR A 310 -2.44 -2.85 18.95
C THR A 310 -3.49 -3.34 17.98
N THR A 311 -3.54 -2.77 16.77
CA THR A 311 -4.51 -3.14 15.75
C THR A 311 -3.84 -3.23 14.37
N PRO A 312 -4.03 -4.31 13.60
CA PRO A 312 -4.73 -5.55 13.99
C PRO A 312 -3.93 -6.36 15.02
N HIS A 313 -4.63 -7.23 15.75
CA HIS A 313 -4.02 -8.14 16.72
C HIS A 313 -3.16 -9.21 16.02
N TYR A 314 -2.10 -9.69 16.67
CA TYR A 314 -1.15 -10.65 16.07
C TYR A 314 -1.80 -11.95 15.60
N SER A 315 -2.94 -12.34 16.18
CA SER A 315 -3.67 -13.55 15.79
C SER A 315 -4.62 -13.35 14.60
N GLU A 316 -4.83 -12.11 14.17
CA GLU A 316 -5.69 -11.80 13.03
C GLU A 316 -4.95 -12.03 11.70
N LEU A 317 -5.70 -12.46 10.68
CA LEU A 317 -5.15 -12.60 9.34
C LEU A 317 -4.89 -11.21 8.75
N ARG A 318 -3.75 -11.08 8.07
CA ARG A 318 -3.31 -9.86 7.41
C ARG A 318 -3.74 -9.85 5.95
N THR A 319 -4.13 -8.67 5.47
CA THR A 319 -4.40 -8.37 4.05
C THR A 319 -3.52 -7.23 3.54
N ASP A 320 -2.86 -6.48 4.43
CA ASP A 320 -1.92 -5.41 4.12
C ASP A 320 -0.76 -5.39 5.14
N LEU A 321 0.09 -4.36 5.06
CA LEU A 321 1.24 -4.14 5.95
C LEU A 321 0.93 -3.29 7.19
N ILE A 322 -0.28 -2.76 7.33
CA ILE A 322 -0.54 -1.71 8.31
C ILE A 322 -0.67 -2.31 9.72
N GLN A 323 0.21 -1.88 10.62
CA GLN A 323 0.09 -2.15 12.05
C GLN A 323 -0.05 -0.81 12.78
N SER A 324 -0.92 -0.74 13.77
CA SER A 324 -1.03 0.43 14.62
C SER A 324 -0.90 0.08 16.10
N VAL A 325 -0.42 1.05 16.87
CA VAL A 325 -0.32 1.01 18.34
C VAL A 325 -0.91 2.29 18.89
N ASN A 326 -1.82 2.16 19.85
CA ASN A 326 -2.41 3.29 20.56
C ASN A 326 -1.55 3.64 21.78
N PHE A 327 -1.16 4.90 21.86
CA PHE A 327 -0.39 5.44 22.97
C PHE A 327 -1.28 6.23 23.92
N LEU A 328 -0.89 6.34 25.19
CA LEU A 328 -1.69 7.00 26.22
C LEU A 328 -1.77 8.52 26.00
N ASN A 329 -0.71 9.10 25.44
CA ASN A 329 -0.59 10.54 25.24
C ASN A 329 0.37 10.87 24.07
N ALA A 330 0.38 12.15 23.67
CA ALA A 330 1.24 12.65 22.61
C ALA A 330 2.73 12.44 22.89
N GLU A 331 3.18 12.59 24.14
CA GLU A 331 4.60 12.44 24.52
C GLU A 331 5.11 11.03 24.24
N GLN A 332 4.32 10.01 24.61
CA GLN A 332 4.66 8.61 24.38
C GLN A 332 4.73 8.28 22.87
N MET A 333 3.75 8.73 22.09
CA MET A 333 3.72 8.57 20.63
C MET A 333 4.90 9.28 19.95
N ILE A 334 5.17 10.53 20.33
CA ILE A 334 6.28 11.32 19.77
C ILE A 334 7.61 10.64 20.08
N ALA A 335 7.83 10.23 21.33
CA ALA A 335 9.03 9.53 21.74
C ALA A 335 9.21 8.24 20.92
N PHE A 336 8.15 7.44 20.75
CA PHE A 336 8.19 6.22 19.96
C PHE A 336 8.59 6.49 18.49
N CYS A 337 7.94 7.43 17.80
CA CYS A 337 8.31 7.79 16.42
C CYS A 337 9.76 8.29 16.33
N GLN A 338 10.21 9.11 17.29
CA GLN A 338 11.61 9.53 17.32
C GLN A 338 12.57 8.35 17.47
N MET A 339 12.22 7.32 18.24
CA MET A 339 13.07 6.14 18.41
C MET A 339 13.10 5.27 17.15
N ILE A 340 11.98 5.14 16.44
CA ILE A 340 11.97 4.47 15.14
C ILE A 340 12.91 5.19 14.15
N GLN A 341 12.89 6.53 14.14
CA GLN A 341 13.82 7.30 13.30
C GLN A 341 15.28 7.07 13.69
N GLN A 342 15.61 7.08 14.98
CA GLN A 342 16.97 6.82 15.47
C GLN A 342 17.47 5.41 15.12
N ASN A 343 16.56 4.45 15.02
CA ASN A 343 16.86 3.07 14.63
C ASN A 343 16.73 2.83 13.11
N SER A 344 16.70 3.89 12.31
CA SER A 344 16.66 3.80 10.86
C SER A 344 18.06 3.92 10.24
N PRO A 345 18.33 3.27 9.09
CA PRO A 345 19.67 3.28 8.48
C PRO A 345 20.09 4.64 7.93
N ILE A 346 19.13 5.48 7.52
CA ILE A 346 19.37 6.80 6.94
C ILE A 346 18.79 7.86 7.87
N ASN A 347 19.51 8.98 8.03
CA ASN A 347 19.02 10.15 8.79
C ASN A 347 18.70 9.88 10.27
N ALA A 348 19.31 8.86 10.89
CA ALA A 348 19.10 8.49 12.30
C ALA A 348 19.31 9.66 13.28
N GLN A 349 20.22 10.58 12.96
CA GLN A 349 20.55 11.74 13.79
C GLN A 349 19.48 12.84 13.82
N TYR A 350 18.47 12.78 12.94
CA TYR A 350 17.44 13.81 12.83
C TYR A 350 16.15 13.33 13.49
N ALA A 351 15.92 13.73 14.75
CA ALA A 351 14.67 13.41 15.43
C ALA A 351 13.50 14.15 14.77
N PRO A 352 12.40 13.46 14.42
CA PRO A 352 11.21 14.10 13.88
C PRO A 352 10.48 14.90 14.95
N GLU A 353 9.80 15.95 14.52
CA GLU A 353 8.92 16.78 15.33
C GLU A 353 7.53 16.81 14.69
N PRO A 354 6.45 16.97 15.48
CA PRO A 354 5.13 17.24 14.94
C PRO A 354 5.17 18.43 13.98
N SER A 355 4.58 18.27 12.80
CA SER A 355 4.53 19.32 11.80
C SER A 355 3.23 19.31 11.02
N TYR A 356 2.84 20.49 10.55
CA TYR A 356 1.70 20.62 9.65
C TYR A 356 1.97 19.86 8.34
N MET A 357 1.07 18.95 7.98
CA MET A 357 1.10 18.25 6.70
C MET A 357 -0.13 18.62 5.87
N PRO A 358 0.05 19.11 4.61
CA PRO A 358 -1.08 19.41 3.74
C PRO A 358 -2.04 18.22 3.60
N GLY A 359 -3.32 18.45 3.87
CA GLY A 359 -4.37 17.44 3.86
C GLY A 359 -4.82 16.97 5.25
N TYR A 360 -4.00 17.16 6.30
CA TYR A 360 -4.35 16.80 7.67
C TYR A 360 -4.85 18.01 8.46
N ALA A 361 -5.83 17.77 9.35
CA ALA A 361 -6.37 18.79 10.25
C ALA A 361 -5.49 19.05 11.48
N ASP A 362 -4.74 18.03 11.90
CA ASP A 362 -3.87 18.03 13.06
C ASP A 362 -2.40 17.85 12.61
N ASP A 363 -1.44 18.29 13.42
CA ASP A 363 -0.02 18.05 13.14
C ASP A 363 0.27 16.55 13.10
N VAL A 364 1.19 16.15 12.22
CA VAL A 364 1.61 14.75 12.02
C VAL A 364 3.09 14.64 12.38
N ILE A 365 3.46 13.55 13.05
CA ILE A 365 4.86 13.15 13.21
C ILE A 365 5.19 12.00 12.26
N MET A 366 6.38 12.01 11.66
CA MET A 366 6.82 10.96 10.73
C MET A 366 8.28 10.55 10.96
N ALA A 367 8.49 9.27 11.26
CA ALA A 367 9.77 8.60 11.17
C ALA A 367 9.91 7.93 9.81
N ALA A 368 10.89 8.35 9.02
CA ALA A 368 11.07 7.94 7.62
C ALA A 368 12.55 7.91 7.21
N GLY A 369 13.41 7.29 8.01
CA GLY A 369 14.85 7.13 7.75
C GLY A 369 15.18 6.10 6.67
N THR A 370 14.66 6.33 5.48
CA THR A 370 14.58 5.37 4.36
C THR A 370 15.65 5.62 3.31
N PHE A 371 16.06 4.56 2.60
CA PHE A 371 16.96 4.65 1.44
C PHE A 371 16.27 5.36 0.27
N ILE A 372 15.00 5.05 0.03
CA ILE A 372 14.16 5.71 -0.97
C ILE A 372 13.19 6.64 -0.24
N GLN A 373 13.25 7.94 -0.55
CA GLN A 373 12.44 8.95 0.12
C GLN A 373 10.94 8.61 0.04
N GLY A 374 10.32 8.41 1.21
CA GLY A 374 8.89 8.12 1.31
C GLY A 374 8.50 6.66 1.01
N SER A 375 9.48 5.78 0.85
CA SER A 375 9.24 4.34 0.70
C SER A 375 8.65 3.76 1.97
N SER A 376 7.44 3.21 1.89
CA SER A 376 6.73 2.63 3.04
C SER A 376 6.72 1.10 3.06
N ILE A 377 7.55 0.47 2.20
CA ILE A 377 7.99 -0.92 2.37
C ILE A 377 9.24 -1.01 3.26
N GLU A 378 9.96 0.09 3.44
CA GLU A 378 10.98 0.26 4.47
C GLU A 378 10.32 0.60 5.83
N LEU A 379 11.05 0.41 6.94
CA LEU A 379 10.49 0.66 8.26
C LEU A 379 10.19 2.15 8.46
N THR A 380 8.93 2.48 8.67
CA THR A 380 8.47 3.84 9.00
C THR A 380 7.47 3.81 10.15
N ALA A 381 7.32 4.93 10.85
CA ALA A 381 6.28 5.10 11.84
C ALA A 381 5.73 6.53 11.85
N ASP A 382 4.42 6.69 11.75
CA ASP A 382 3.81 8.00 11.64
C ASP A 382 2.36 8.04 12.13
N GLY A 383 1.84 9.23 12.40
CA GLY A 383 0.43 9.41 12.74
C GLY A 383 0.09 10.83 13.19
N PRO A 384 -1.21 11.19 13.19
CA PRO A 384 -1.68 12.48 13.65
C PRO A 384 -1.57 12.61 15.17
N ILE A 385 -1.12 13.76 15.66
CA ILE A 385 -0.98 14.07 17.09
C ILE A 385 -2.35 14.45 17.67
N ARG A 386 -3.21 13.45 17.83
CA ARG A 386 -4.54 13.59 18.43
C ARG A 386 -4.98 12.29 19.10
N PRO A 387 -5.86 12.33 20.11
CA PRO A 387 -6.41 11.11 20.71
C PRO A 387 -7.03 10.16 19.66
N PRO A 388 -6.81 8.83 19.76
CA PRO A 388 -6.14 8.10 20.85
C PRO A 388 -4.61 7.94 20.65
N TYR A 389 -3.96 8.88 19.97
CA TYR A 389 -2.51 8.91 19.72
C TYR A 389 -2.01 7.63 19.07
N THR A 390 -2.64 7.27 17.95
CA THR A 390 -2.31 6.08 17.18
C THR A 390 -1.09 6.35 16.29
N ALA A 391 -0.02 5.59 16.49
CA ALA A 391 1.05 5.51 15.49
C ALA A 391 0.84 4.30 14.59
N TYR A 392 1.03 4.51 13.30
CA TYR A 392 1.02 3.51 12.25
C TYR A 392 2.46 3.14 11.96
N ILE A 393 2.77 1.86 12.12
CA ILE A 393 4.07 1.25 11.91
C ILE A 393 3.94 0.31 10.73
N GLN A 394 4.73 0.55 9.69
CA GLN A 394 4.68 -0.26 8.47
C GLN A 394 6.07 -0.48 7.90
N GLY A 395 6.14 -1.49 7.02
CA GLY A 395 7.36 -1.84 6.30
C GLY A 395 8.43 -2.49 7.18
N GLY A 396 9.60 -2.67 6.58
CA GLY A 396 10.74 -3.38 7.12
C GLY A 396 11.35 -4.29 6.06
N LEU A 397 12.50 -3.88 5.51
CA LEU A 397 13.18 -4.66 4.47
C LEU A 397 13.64 -6.03 4.97
N THR A 398 13.96 -6.11 6.26
CA THR A 398 14.36 -7.32 6.97
C THR A 398 13.64 -7.39 8.30
N TYR A 399 13.28 -8.60 8.72
CA TYR A 399 12.62 -8.80 10.01
C TYR A 399 13.54 -8.40 11.16
N GLU A 400 14.83 -8.64 11.00
CA GLU A 400 15.88 -8.30 11.95
C GLU A 400 15.94 -6.80 12.24
N HIS A 401 15.83 -5.96 11.20
CA HIS A 401 15.78 -4.50 11.38
C HIS A 401 14.55 -4.07 12.19
N VAL A 402 13.37 -4.59 11.85
CA VAL A 402 12.13 -4.29 12.59
C VAL A 402 12.25 -4.71 14.04
N LYS A 403 12.70 -5.96 14.30
CA LYS A 403 12.88 -6.48 15.64
C LYS A 403 13.83 -5.61 16.48
N SER A 404 14.99 -5.23 15.93
CA SER A 404 15.93 -4.35 16.62
C SER A 404 15.27 -3.01 16.96
N ALA A 405 14.70 -2.32 15.96
CA ALA A 405 14.11 -1.00 16.15
C ALA A 405 12.97 -1.00 17.18
N ILE A 406 12.16 -2.07 17.21
CA ILE A 406 11.07 -2.23 18.18
C ILE A 406 11.58 -2.47 19.60
N LEU A 407 12.60 -3.32 19.77
CA LEU A 407 13.21 -3.57 21.08
C LEU A 407 13.88 -2.30 21.63
N ASP A 408 14.68 -1.64 20.80
CA ASP A 408 15.39 -0.41 21.18
C ASP A 408 14.39 0.73 21.50
N SER A 409 13.26 0.79 20.79
CA SER A 409 12.20 1.76 21.08
C SER A 409 11.52 1.49 22.41
N MET A 410 11.21 0.23 22.73
CA MET A 410 10.60 -0.14 24.01
C MET A 410 11.55 0.08 25.19
N GLU A 411 12.84 -0.27 25.04
CA GLU A 411 13.86 -0.01 26.07
C GLU A 411 13.89 1.46 26.46
N GLN A 412 13.95 2.36 25.46
CA GLN A 412 13.98 3.79 25.73
C GLN A 412 12.67 4.33 26.30
N LEU A 413 11.51 3.78 25.91
CA LEU A 413 10.23 4.15 26.53
C LEU A 413 10.21 3.79 28.03
N LEU A 414 10.73 2.62 28.41
CA LEU A 414 10.86 2.20 29.81
C LEU A 414 11.85 3.05 30.59
N GLU A 415 13.02 3.38 30.02
CA GLU A 415 14.01 4.26 30.65
C GLU A 415 13.44 5.66 30.94
N LYS A 416 12.60 6.18 30.02
CA LYS A 416 11.90 7.45 30.17
C LYS A 416 10.65 7.37 31.05
N LYS A 417 10.27 6.18 31.53
CA LYS A 417 9.04 5.92 32.31
C LYS A 417 7.76 6.34 31.57
N LEU A 418 7.74 6.08 30.27
CA LEU A 418 6.62 6.34 29.37
C LEU A 418 5.75 5.10 29.12
N VAL A 419 6.18 3.91 29.56
CA VAL A 419 5.44 2.64 29.55
C VAL A 419 5.51 2.02 30.95
#